data_AF-A0A0L6W9H7-F1
#
_entry.id   AF-A0A0L6W9H7-F1
#
_cell.length_a   1.000
_cell.length_b   1.000
_cell.length_c   1.000
_cell.angle_alpha   90.00
_cell.angle_beta   90.00
_cell.angle_gamma   90.00
#
_symmetry.space_group_name_H-M   'P 1'
#
loop_
_entity.id
_entity.type
_entity.pdbx_description
1 polymer ?
#
loop_
_entity_poly.entity_id
_entity_poly.type
_entity_poly.pdbx_seq_one_letter_code
_entity_poly.pdbx_strand_id
1 'polypeptide(L)'
;MEKWRREWIRTAPTGGFARANKFPPSWKPRQHVWETSREVFSQLTQCRTKHGFIGEYYARFVPNKRTDCPCGEHLQTRDHIIQDCRRYETHREILREADENLDIGNLLGSKEGLRAMAKFLEKSGAFTKTGEPRMKASKPTADDEENDEGNEEEEEGEIGENGEGEEAGESDGEEEGEVR
;
A
#
# COMPACT_ATOMS: atom_id res chain seq x y z
N MET A 1 5.40 13.36 27.29
CA MET A 1 4.54 13.54 26.10
C MET A 1 4.67 14.90 25.45
N GLU A 2 4.57 15.99 26.19
CA GLU A 2 4.62 17.34 25.61
C GLU A 2 5.94 17.62 24.85
N LYS A 3 7.07 17.17 25.41
CA LYS A 3 8.38 17.22 24.74
C LYS A 3 8.35 16.54 23.36
N TRP A 4 7.78 15.33 23.28
CA TRP A 4 7.72 14.55 22.05
C TRP A 4 6.76 15.15 21.02
N ARG A 5 5.62 15.70 21.45
CA ARG A 5 4.73 16.46 20.55
C ARG A 5 5.43 17.68 19.96
N ARG A 6 6.16 18.44 20.79
CA ARG A 6 6.91 19.62 20.35
C ARG A 6 8.01 19.26 19.36
N GLU A 7 8.73 18.19 19.61
CA GLU A 7 9.75 17.66 18.70
C GLU A 7 9.12 17.21 17.38
N TRP A 8 8.02 16.44 17.43
CA TRP A 8 7.29 16.02 16.24
C TRP A 8 6.80 17.19 15.39
N ILE A 9 6.31 18.27 16.01
CA ILE A 9 5.87 19.50 15.29
C ILE A 9 7.06 20.17 14.58
N ARG A 10 8.25 20.11 15.16
CA ARG A 10 9.47 20.74 14.61
C ARG A 10 10.09 19.90 13.49
N THR A 11 9.90 18.59 13.51
CA THR A 11 10.46 17.70 12.49
C THR A 11 9.55 17.68 11.27
N ALA A 12 10.06 18.17 10.13
CA ALA A 12 9.33 18.07 8.87
C ALA A 12 9.12 16.59 8.52
N PRO A 13 7.87 16.13 8.31
CA PRO A 13 7.63 14.74 7.95
C PRO A 13 8.13 14.49 6.52
N THR A 14 8.74 13.32 6.29
CA THR A 14 9.32 12.95 4.99
C THR A 14 8.63 11.70 4.40
N GLY A 15 8.84 11.47 3.10
CA GLY A 15 8.33 10.30 2.40
C GLY A 15 6.83 10.34 2.07
N GLY A 16 6.30 9.21 1.60
CA GLY A 16 4.93 9.10 1.08
C GLY A 16 3.82 9.43 2.08
N PHE A 17 4.10 9.22 3.37
CA PHE A 17 3.19 9.51 4.48
C PHE A 17 3.16 10.99 4.88
N ALA A 18 4.15 11.81 4.46
CA ALA A 18 4.33 13.17 4.95
C ALA A 18 3.08 14.05 4.84
N ARG A 19 2.40 14.03 3.68
CA ARG A 19 1.17 14.80 3.44
C ARG A 19 0.01 14.37 4.34
N ALA A 20 -0.07 13.08 4.66
CA ALA A 20 -1.10 12.50 5.52
C ALA A 20 -0.77 12.60 7.02
N ASN A 21 0.47 12.98 7.37
CA ASN A 21 0.97 13.04 8.73
C ASN A 21 0.63 14.37 9.42
N LYS A 22 -0.66 14.69 9.51
CA LYS A 22 -1.16 15.91 10.18
C LYS A 22 -1.63 15.67 11.63
N PHE A 23 -1.58 14.43 12.08
CA PHE A 23 -2.04 14.04 13.42
C PHE A 23 -0.85 13.90 14.37
N PRO A 24 -0.81 14.65 15.48
CA PRO A 24 0.27 14.50 16.44
C PRO A 24 0.23 13.12 17.11
N PRO A 25 1.36 12.61 17.63
CA PRO A 25 1.40 11.31 18.29
C PRO A 25 0.37 11.20 19.43
N SER A 26 -0.20 10.01 19.64
CA SER A 26 -1.24 9.75 20.64
C SER A 26 -1.07 8.34 21.20
N TRP A 27 -1.30 8.19 22.51
CA TRP A 27 -1.31 6.88 23.18
C TRP A 27 -2.56 6.05 22.90
N LYS A 28 -3.68 6.74 22.65
CA LYS A 28 -4.92 6.08 22.28
C LYS A 28 -4.99 6.01 20.77
N PRO A 29 -5.49 4.88 20.21
CA PRO A 29 -5.91 4.85 18.82
C PRO A 29 -6.86 6.01 18.52
N ARG A 30 -7.05 6.31 17.25
CA ARG A 30 -7.95 7.39 16.82
C ARG A 30 -9.30 6.82 16.42
N GLN A 31 -10.30 7.69 16.38
CA GLN A 31 -11.68 7.33 16.07
C GLN A 31 -11.87 6.46 14.83
N HIS A 32 -11.20 6.82 13.74
CA HIS A 32 -11.25 6.06 12.50
C HIS A 32 -10.68 4.63 12.61
N VAL A 33 -9.89 4.31 13.65
CA VAL A 33 -9.32 2.96 13.83
C VAL A 33 -10.41 1.97 14.27
N TRP A 34 -11.32 2.39 15.14
CA TRP A 34 -12.36 1.49 15.69
C TRP A 34 -13.70 1.59 14.97
N GLU A 35 -14.02 2.73 14.33
CA GLU A 35 -15.29 2.90 13.61
C GLU A 35 -15.27 2.33 12.18
N THR A 36 -14.08 2.10 11.63
CA THR A 36 -13.92 1.64 10.25
C THR A 36 -13.74 0.12 10.25
N SER A 37 -14.36 -0.56 9.28
CA SER A 37 -14.13 -2.00 9.10
C SER A 37 -12.64 -2.29 8.91
N ARG A 38 -12.19 -3.47 9.35
CA ARG A 38 -10.77 -3.85 9.25
C ARG A 38 -10.23 -3.68 7.83
N GLU A 39 -11.02 -4.08 6.84
CA GLU A 39 -10.66 -3.97 5.42
C GLU A 39 -10.46 -2.52 4.97
N VAL A 40 -11.44 -1.65 5.23
CA VAL A 40 -11.35 -0.24 4.84
C VAL A 40 -10.25 0.46 5.61
N PHE A 41 -10.02 0.11 6.88
CA PHE A 41 -8.91 0.62 7.67
C PHE A 41 -7.55 0.20 7.10
N SER A 42 -7.42 -1.04 6.64
CA SER A 42 -6.21 -1.51 5.96
C SER A 42 -5.96 -0.73 4.66
N GLN A 43 -6.97 -0.59 3.80
CA GLN A 43 -6.86 0.18 2.55
C GLN A 43 -6.51 1.65 2.82
N LEU A 44 -7.14 2.26 3.83
CA LEU A 44 -6.86 3.62 4.26
C LEU A 44 -5.42 3.76 4.72
N THR A 45 -4.91 2.79 5.47
CA THR A 45 -3.51 2.78 5.92
C THR A 45 -2.55 2.67 4.74
N GLN A 46 -2.80 1.76 3.81
CA GLN A 46 -2.02 1.60 2.58
C GLN A 46 -1.99 2.88 1.74
N CYS A 47 -3.15 3.51 1.56
CA CYS A 47 -3.29 4.80 0.87
C CYS A 47 -2.48 5.91 1.57
N ARG A 48 -2.58 6.02 2.90
CA ARG A 48 -1.86 7.03 3.67
C ARG A 48 -0.35 6.86 3.56
N THR A 49 0.15 5.62 3.59
CA THR A 49 1.60 5.35 3.55
C THR A 49 2.16 5.22 2.15
N LYS A 50 1.32 5.20 1.09
CA LYS A 50 1.70 4.79 -0.27
C LYS A 50 2.25 3.35 -0.36
N HIS A 51 1.88 2.48 0.57
CA HIS A 51 2.25 1.06 0.57
C HIS A 51 1.00 0.21 0.29
N GLY A 52 0.45 0.36 -0.90
CA GLY A 52 -0.76 -0.35 -1.33
C GLY A 52 -0.58 -1.02 -2.69
N PHE A 53 -1.66 -1.62 -3.18
CA PHE A 53 -1.70 -2.21 -4.52
C PHE A 53 -1.81 -1.12 -5.60
N ILE A 54 -0.76 -0.29 -5.72
CA ILE A 54 -0.67 0.82 -6.67
C ILE A 54 0.64 0.75 -7.47
N GLY A 55 0.63 1.31 -8.67
CA GLY A 55 1.79 1.37 -9.55
C GLY A 55 3.04 1.97 -8.91
N GLU A 56 2.91 3.05 -8.12
CA GLU A 56 4.04 3.64 -7.37
C GLU A 56 4.74 2.64 -6.43
N TYR A 57 3.99 1.72 -5.82
CA TYR A 57 4.52 0.69 -4.94
C TYR A 57 5.22 -0.41 -5.75
N TYR A 58 4.55 -0.91 -6.79
CA TYR A 58 5.12 -1.96 -7.65
C TYR A 58 6.40 -1.52 -8.34
N ALA A 59 6.45 -0.29 -8.85
CA ALA A 59 7.64 0.27 -9.47
C ALA A 59 8.88 0.26 -8.55
N ARG A 60 8.67 0.31 -7.22
CA ARG A 60 9.75 0.35 -6.24
C ARG A 60 10.11 -1.02 -5.68
N PHE A 61 9.11 -1.86 -5.42
CA PHE A 61 9.29 -3.05 -4.59
C PHE A 61 9.02 -4.37 -5.30
N VAL A 62 8.36 -4.36 -6.47
CA VAL A 62 8.03 -5.58 -7.20
C VAL A 62 8.38 -5.39 -8.68
N PRO A 63 9.68 -5.50 -9.03
CA PRO A 63 10.11 -5.50 -10.42
C PRO A 63 9.30 -6.55 -11.20
N ASN A 64 8.85 -6.22 -12.41
CA ASN A 64 8.00 -7.04 -13.30
C ASN A 64 6.49 -6.98 -13.07
N LYS A 65 5.97 -6.24 -12.07
CA LYS A 65 4.53 -5.94 -12.01
C LYS A 65 4.18 -4.74 -12.88
N ARG A 66 3.00 -4.78 -13.48
CA ARG A 66 2.41 -3.65 -14.22
C ARG A 66 2.19 -2.47 -13.29
N THR A 67 2.64 -1.30 -13.71
CA THR A 67 2.54 -0.04 -12.96
C THR A 67 1.47 0.89 -13.51
N ASP A 68 0.98 0.61 -14.71
CA ASP A 68 -0.04 1.38 -15.38
C ASP A 68 -1.42 1.19 -14.71
N CYS A 69 -2.21 2.26 -14.73
CA CYS A 69 -3.58 2.19 -14.25
C CYS A 69 -4.46 1.60 -15.35
N PRO A 70 -5.41 0.70 -15.04
CA PRO A 70 -6.36 0.20 -16.03
C PRO A 70 -7.24 1.26 -16.70
N CYS A 71 -7.25 2.51 -16.20
CA CYS A 71 -7.91 3.63 -16.87
C CYS A 71 -7.08 4.21 -18.03
N GLY A 72 -5.86 3.73 -18.27
CA GLY A 72 -4.93 4.18 -19.32
C GLY A 72 -3.81 5.11 -18.86
N GLU A 73 -3.74 5.46 -17.57
CA GLU A 73 -2.62 6.27 -17.04
C GLU A 73 -1.33 5.43 -16.95
N HIS A 74 -0.20 5.99 -17.36
CA HIS A 74 1.07 5.23 -17.44
C HIS A 74 1.61 4.79 -16.08
N LEU A 75 1.37 5.60 -15.05
CA LEU A 75 1.75 5.29 -13.68
C LEU A 75 0.57 5.52 -12.74
N GLN A 76 0.09 4.44 -12.14
CA GLN A 76 -0.94 4.51 -11.13
C GLN A 76 -0.37 5.05 -9.81
N THR A 77 -0.51 6.36 -9.60
CA THR A 77 -0.15 7.02 -8.35
C THR A 77 -1.34 7.11 -7.40
N ARG A 78 -1.06 7.27 -6.10
CA ARG A 78 -2.11 7.58 -5.11
C ARG A 78 -2.89 8.83 -5.50
N ASP A 79 -2.17 9.85 -5.94
CA ASP A 79 -2.73 11.15 -6.28
C ASP A 79 -3.67 11.01 -7.50
N HIS A 80 -3.23 10.29 -8.54
CA HIS A 80 -4.07 9.93 -9.69
C HIS A 80 -5.35 9.20 -9.26
N ILE A 81 -5.26 8.16 -8.42
CA ILE A 81 -6.46 7.42 -7.95
C ILE A 81 -7.47 8.37 -7.29
N ILE A 82 -6.99 9.26 -6.43
CA ILE A 82 -7.82 10.15 -5.61
C ILE A 82 -8.33 11.39 -6.37
N GLN A 83 -7.58 11.89 -7.35
CA GLN A 83 -7.87 13.17 -8.02
C GLN A 83 -8.40 13.01 -9.45
N ASP A 84 -7.89 12.03 -10.21
CA ASP A 84 -8.04 12.04 -11.69
C ASP A 84 -8.60 10.74 -12.29
N CYS A 85 -8.46 9.61 -11.59
CA CYS A 85 -8.73 8.29 -12.15
C CYS A 85 -10.20 8.12 -12.53
N ARG A 86 -10.48 8.01 -13.83
CA ARG A 86 -11.84 7.90 -14.39
C ARG A 86 -12.64 6.72 -13.83
N ARG A 87 -11.97 5.64 -13.39
CA ARG A 87 -12.63 4.48 -12.78
C ARG A 87 -13.40 4.83 -11.51
N TYR A 88 -12.96 5.87 -10.79
CA TYR A 88 -13.50 6.23 -9.48
C TYR A 88 -14.29 7.54 -9.50
N GLU A 89 -14.55 8.09 -10.69
CA GLU A 89 -15.23 9.38 -10.84
C GLU A 89 -16.63 9.38 -10.21
N THR A 90 -17.37 8.29 -10.38
CA THR A 90 -18.72 8.08 -9.82
C THR A 90 -18.78 8.19 -8.29
N HIS A 91 -17.65 7.98 -7.61
CA HIS A 91 -17.54 8.03 -6.16
C HIS A 91 -16.74 9.24 -5.66
N ARG A 92 -16.15 10.03 -6.56
CA ARG A 92 -15.26 11.15 -6.21
C ARG A 92 -16.01 12.29 -5.51
N GLU A 93 -17.31 12.42 -5.75
CA GLU A 93 -18.13 13.42 -5.07
C GLU A 93 -18.07 13.31 -3.54
N ILE A 94 -17.94 12.08 -3.02
CA ILE A 94 -17.76 11.82 -1.57
C ILE A 94 -16.52 12.54 -1.03
N LEU A 95 -15.46 12.62 -1.83
CA LEU A 95 -14.23 13.31 -1.47
C LEU A 95 -14.37 14.82 -1.65
N ARG A 96 -15.04 15.28 -2.72
CA ARG A 96 -15.29 16.71 -2.98
C ARG A 96 -16.16 17.35 -1.89
N GLU A 97 -17.12 16.61 -1.34
CA GLU A 97 -17.92 17.04 -0.18
C GLU A 97 -17.05 17.34 1.05
N ALA A 98 -15.91 16.66 1.21
CA ALA A 98 -14.99 16.88 2.33
C ALA A 98 -13.88 17.89 2.03
N ASP A 99 -13.39 17.95 0.78
CA ASP A 99 -12.42 18.93 0.30
C ASP A 99 -12.62 19.10 -1.22
N GLU A 100 -13.16 20.25 -1.63
CA GLU A 100 -13.49 20.55 -3.03
C GLU A 100 -12.27 20.46 -3.97
N ASN A 101 -11.10 20.84 -3.45
CA ASN A 101 -9.82 20.83 -4.16
C ASN A 101 -9.16 19.45 -4.17
N LEU A 102 -9.74 18.47 -3.48
CA LEU A 102 -9.19 17.13 -3.31
C LEU A 102 -7.74 17.15 -2.79
N ASP A 103 -7.39 18.09 -1.90
CA ASP A 103 -6.05 18.12 -1.33
C ASP A 103 -5.80 16.83 -0.54
N ILE A 104 -4.84 16.03 -1.02
CA ILE A 104 -4.48 14.75 -0.38
C ILE A 104 -4.10 14.95 1.09
N GLY A 105 -3.47 16.07 1.42
CA GLY A 105 -3.10 16.35 2.80
C GLY A 105 -4.32 16.54 3.71
N ASN A 106 -5.35 17.24 3.24
CA ASN A 106 -6.60 17.43 3.95
C ASN A 106 -7.42 16.15 3.99
N LEU A 107 -7.56 15.45 2.86
CA LEU A 107 -8.29 14.18 2.76
C LEU A 107 -7.68 13.10 3.67
N LEU A 108 -6.35 12.99 3.74
CA LEU A 108 -5.67 11.94 4.50
C LEU A 108 -5.17 12.37 5.89
N GLY A 109 -5.27 13.66 6.20
CA GLY A 109 -4.75 14.27 7.43
C GLY A 109 -5.80 14.94 8.31
N SER A 110 -7.06 15.02 7.90
CA SER A 110 -8.16 15.57 8.70
C SER A 110 -9.16 14.50 9.13
N LYS A 111 -9.95 14.76 10.18
CA LYS A 111 -10.97 13.79 10.62
C LYS A 111 -12.09 13.62 9.60
N GLU A 112 -12.53 14.72 8.99
CA GLU A 112 -13.58 14.74 7.97
C GLU A 112 -13.10 14.06 6.69
N GLY A 113 -11.89 14.39 6.23
CA GLY A 113 -11.23 13.74 5.12
C GLY A 113 -11.09 12.23 5.31
N LEU A 114 -10.66 11.76 6.49
CA LEU A 114 -10.54 10.32 6.75
C LEU A 114 -11.90 9.60 6.74
N ARG A 115 -12.97 10.24 7.22
CA ARG A 115 -14.33 9.68 7.14
C ARG A 115 -14.82 9.60 5.70
N ALA A 116 -14.59 10.64 4.90
CA ALA A 116 -14.92 10.65 3.48
C ALA A 116 -14.10 9.60 2.71
N MET A 117 -12.80 9.51 2.98
CA MET A 117 -11.92 8.52 2.38
C MET A 117 -12.36 7.09 2.74
N ALA A 118 -12.75 6.82 3.98
CA ALA A 118 -13.28 5.52 4.36
C ALA A 118 -14.53 5.13 3.55
N LYS A 119 -15.49 6.06 3.39
CA LYS A 119 -16.70 5.86 2.56
C LYS A 119 -16.36 5.67 1.08
N PHE A 120 -15.41 6.45 0.56
CA PHE A 120 -14.93 6.34 -0.80
C PHE A 120 -14.32 4.96 -1.06
N LEU A 121 -13.42 4.51 -0.19
CA LEU A 121 -12.77 3.19 -0.28
C LEU A 121 -13.78 2.05 -0.21
N GLU A 122 -14.74 2.13 0.71
CA GLU A 122 -15.80 1.12 0.84
C GLU A 122 -16.65 0.98 -0.42
N LYS A 123 -16.98 2.10 -1.07
CA LYS A 123 -17.84 2.09 -2.27
C LYS A 123 -17.10 1.82 -3.57
N SER A 124 -15.88 2.34 -3.70
CA SER A 124 -15.10 2.28 -4.94
C SER A 124 -14.23 1.03 -5.04
N GLY A 125 -13.82 0.45 -3.91
CA GLY A 125 -12.80 -0.60 -3.91
C GLY A 125 -11.42 -0.13 -4.35
N ALA A 126 -11.18 1.18 -4.42
CA ALA A 126 -9.85 1.71 -4.66
C ALA A 126 -8.86 1.14 -3.64
N PHE A 127 -7.61 0.93 -4.06
CA PHE A 127 -6.54 0.32 -3.25
C PHE A 127 -6.78 -1.15 -2.84
N THR A 128 -7.80 -1.85 -3.36
CA THR A 128 -7.81 -3.31 -3.36
C THR A 128 -6.90 -3.87 -4.46
N LYS A 129 -6.54 -5.16 -4.37
CA LYS A 129 -5.72 -5.82 -5.40
C LYS A 129 -6.41 -5.84 -6.76
N THR A 130 -7.73 -5.91 -6.80
CA THR A 130 -8.56 -5.90 -8.03
C THR A 130 -8.96 -4.48 -8.45
N GLY A 131 -8.92 -3.53 -7.53
CA GLY A 131 -9.45 -2.18 -7.72
C GLY A 131 -10.98 -2.11 -7.66
N GLU A 132 -11.64 -3.18 -7.20
CA GLU A 132 -13.10 -3.32 -7.06
C GLU A 132 -13.47 -3.62 -5.59
N PRO A 133 -14.68 -3.28 -5.14
CA PRO A 133 -15.13 -3.58 -3.79
C PRO A 133 -15.15 -5.09 -3.52
N ARG A 134 -14.69 -5.52 -2.35
CA ARG A 134 -14.76 -6.93 -1.96
C ARG A 134 -16.22 -7.32 -1.73
N MET A 135 -16.64 -8.42 -2.35
CA MET A 135 -17.95 -9.00 -2.06
C MET A 135 -18.00 -9.43 -0.59
N LYS A 136 -19.08 -9.08 0.10
CA LYS A 136 -19.32 -9.58 1.45
C LYS A 136 -19.50 -11.10 1.32
N ALA A 137 -18.64 -11.86 2.00
CA ALA A 137 -18.88 -13.29 2.14
C ALA A 137 -20.30 -13.48 2.69
N SER A 138 -21.09 -14.31 2.01
CA SER A 138 -22.29 -14.86 2.64
C SER A 138 -21.86 -15.48 3.97
N LYS A 139 -22.71 -15.35 4.99
CA LYS A 139 -22.50 -16.14 6.20
C LYS A 139 -22.46 -17.60 5.76
N PRO A 140 -21.47 -18.40 6.19
CA PRO A 140 -21.56 -19.83 5.97
C PRO A 140 -22.90 -20.29 6.52
N THR A 141 -23.70 -20.86 5.64
CA THR A 141 -24.91 -21.58 6.02
C THR A 141 -24.47 -22.88 6.68
N ALA A 142 -25.30 -23.42 7.59
CA ALA A 142 -24.97 -24.67 8.27
C ALA A 142 -24.73 -25.84 7.30
N ASP A 143 -25.22 -25.71 6.06
CA ASP A 143 -25.07 -26.69 4.99
C ASP A 143 -23.71 -26.59 4.24
N ASP A 144 -22.87 -25.58 4.53
CA ASP A 144 -21.55 -25.41 3.90
C ASP A 144 -20.44 -26.22 4.61
N GLU A 145 -20.75 -26.92 5.72
CA GLU A 145 -19.79 -27.77 6.45
C GLU A 145 -19.52 -29.14 5.78
N GLU A 146 -20.25 -29.50 4.71
CA GLU A 146 -20.12 -30.81 4.03
C GLU A 146 -19.28 -30.80 2.74
N ASN A 147 -18.71 -29.66 2.31
CA ASN A 147 -17.99 -29.59 1.04
C ASN A 147 -16.60 -28.93 1.16
N ASP A 148 -15.75 -29.47 2.04
CA ASP A 148 -14.30 -29.26 2.02
C ASP A 148 -13.63 -30.45 1.33
N GLU A 149 -13.85 -30.59 0.01
CA GLU A 149 -12.94 -31.35 -0.84
C GLU A 149 -11.86 -30.39 -1.34
N GLY A 150 -10.65 -30.61 -0.83
CA GLY A 150 -9.51 -29.70 -0.92
C GLY A 150 -9.15 -29.23 -2.33
N ASN A 151 -8.88 -27.94 -2.43
CA ASN A 151 -8.07 -27.37 -3.49
C ASN A 151 -6.80 -26.81 -2.84
N GLU A 152 -5.81 -27.68 -2.63
CA GLU A 152 -4.45 -27.29 -2.33
C GLU A 152 -3.86 -26.67 -3.61
N GLU A 153 -3.97 -25.34 -3.77
CA GLU A 153 -3.15 -24.63 -4.74
C GLU A 153 -1.71 -24.64 -4.23
N GLU A 154 -0.92 -25.54 -4.79
CA GLU A 154 0.49 -25.74 -4.49
C GLU A 154 1.27 -24.41 -4.65
N GLU A 155 1.84 -23.97 -3.53
CA GLU A 155 2.71 -22.82 -3.39
C GLU A 155 4.12 -23.21 -3.89
N GLU A 156 4.41 -23.00 -5.18
CA GLU A 156 5.78 -23.14 -5.68
C GLU A 156 6.64 -21.92 -5.28
N GLY A 157 7.23 -22.01 -4.09
CA GLY A 157 8.37 -21.19 -3.69
C GLY A 157 9.66 -21.78 -4.25
N GLU A 158 10.28 -21.12 -5.24
CA GLU A 158 11.67 -21.43 -5.61
C GLU A 158 12.63 -20.84 -4.57
N ILE A 159 13.05 -21.71 -3.64
CA ILE A 159 14.25 -21.54 -2.81
C ILE A 159 15.41 -22.15 -3.61
N GLY A 160 16.26 -21.31 -4.21
CA GLY A 160 17.49 -21.76 -4.85
C GLY A 160 18.69 -21.56 -3.92
N GLU A 161 19.13 -22.63 -3.25
CA GLU A 161 20.48 -22.70 -2.67
C GLU A 161 21.15 -24.05 -2.98
N ASN A 162 22.47 -23.93 -3.20
CA ASN A 162 23.53 -24.94 -3.30
C ASN A 162 23.76 -25.49 -4.73
N GLY A 163 24.95 -25.45 -5.33
CA GLY A 163 26.30 -25.35 -4.78
C GLY A 163 27.07 -26.58 -5.25
N GLU A 164 27.99 -26.43 -6.20
CA GLU A 164 28.95 -27.47 -6.56
C GLU A 164 30.33 -26.82 -6.68
N GLY A 165 31.24 -27.26 -5.82
CA GLY A 165 32.66 -27.04 -5.96
C GLY A 165 33.28 -28.19 -6.73
N GLU A 166 34.26 -27.87 -7.58
CA GLU A 166 35.30 -28.79 -8.00
C GLU A 166 36.64 -28.04 -7.94
N GLU A 167 37.54 -28.51 -7.07
CA GLU A 167 38.99 -28.27 -7.12
C GLU A 167 39.58 -29.09 -8.30
N ALA A 168 40.76 -28.87 -8.89
CA ALA A 168 41.98 -28.14 -8.56
C ALA A 168 42.77 -27.89 -9.87
N GLY A 169 43.77 -27.00 -9.84
CA GLY A 169 44.71 -26.84 -10.95
C GLY A 169 45.77 -25.78 -10.65
N GLU A 170 46.82 -26.19 -9.95
CA GLU A 170 48.03 -25.47 -9.58
C GLU A 170 48.90 -25.14 -10.81
N SER A 171 49.40 -23.91 -10.93
CA SER A 171 50.67 -23.64 -11.62
C SER A 171 51.28 -22.31 -11.15
N ASP A 172 52.47 -22.42 -10.56
CA ASP A 172 53.38 -21.35 -10.16
C ASP A 172 53.75 -20.39 -11.30
N GLY A 173 54.08 -19.15 -10.93
CA GLY A 173 54.66 -18.16 -11.83
C GLY A 173 54.90 -16.83 -11.13
N GLU A 174 55.97 -16.75 -10.34
CA GLU A 174 56.58 -15.51 -9.86
C GLU A 174 57.02 -14.64 -11.06
N GLU A 175 56.66 -13.36 -11.08
CA GLU A 175 57.55 -12.36 -11.67
C GLU A 175 57.37 -10.99 -11.02
N GLU A 176 58.49 -10.52 -10.45
CA GLU A 176 58.67 -9.24 -9.82
C GLU A 176 58.59 -8.09 -10.85
N GLY A 177 58.01 -6.95 -10.47
CA GLY A 177 57.88 -5.79 -11.35
C GLY A 177 57.88 -4.48 -10.57
N GLU A 178 59.07 -3.91 -10.48
CA GLU A 178 59.52 -2.80 -9.65
C GLU A 178 58.79 -1.46 -9.86
N VAL A 179 58.58 -0.76 -8.75
CA VAL A 179 58.14 0.65 -8.69
C VAL A 179 59.35 1.55 -8.96
N ARG A 180 59.34 2.27 -10.09
CA ARG A 180 59.86 3.64 -10.20
C ARG A 180 59.49 4.33 -11.52
#